data_AF-A0A364JVA9-F1
#
_entry.id   AF-A0A364JVA9-F1
#
_cell.length_a   1.000
_cell.length_b   1.000
_cell.length_c   1.000
_cell.angle_alpha   90.00
_cell.angle_beta   90.00
_cell.angle_gamma   90.00
#
_symmetry.space_group_name_H-M   'P 1'
#
loop_
_entity.id
_entity.type
_entity.pdbx_description
1 polymer ?
#
loop_
_entity_poly.entity_id
_entity_poly.type
_entity_poly.pdbx_seq_one_letter_code
_entity_poly.pdbx_strand_id
1 'polypeptide(L)'
;MKPIKTTIEGEQEEKRKIVCDEIIHRAANLMVGEVEASVEMMLDRMFTFAAAQSYQRNGKTATVKIMREMARNIENGALDLLKLNEGSAKH
;
A
#
# COMPACT_ATOMS: atom_id res chain seq x y z
N MET A 1 3.77 24.53 -18.17
CA MET A 1 3.02 23.80 -17.12
C MET A 1 2.04 24.77 -16.50
N LYS A 2 0.72 24.54 -16.60
CA LYS A 2 -0.25 25.43 -15.93
C LYS A 2 -0.19 25.14 -14.42
N PRO A 3 -0.18 26.15 -13.53
CA PRO A 3 -0.14 25.92 -12.09
C PRO A 3 -1.40 25.15 -11.68
N ILE A 4 -1.22 23.99 -11.05
CA ILE A 4 -2.32 23.28 -10.39
C ILE A 4 -2.68 24.13 -9.18
N LYS A 5 -3.92 24.60 -9.09
CA LYS A 5 -4.41 25.29 -7.90
C LYS A 5 -4.54 24.26 -6.77
N THR A 6 -3.52 24.13 -5.94
CA THR A 6 -3.60 23.30 -4.73
C THR A 6 -4.44 24.04 -3.69
N THR A 7 -5.52 23.41 -3.22
CA THR A 7 -6.28 23.92 -2.08
C THR A 7 -5.60 23.50 -0.78
N ILE A 8 -5.74 24.28 0.29
CA ILE A 8 -5.21 23.96 1.63
C ILE A 8 -5.66 22.56 2.08
N GLU A 9 -6.87 22.15 1.71
CA GLU A 9 -7.44 20.83 2.01
C GLU A 9 -6.69 19.69 1.29
N GLY A 10 -6.29 19.89 0.03
CA GLY A 10 -5.51 18.91 -0.73
C GLY A 10 -4.12 18.69 -0.15
N GLU A 11 -3.46 19.75 0.33
CA GLU A 11 -2.15 19.64 0.99
C GLU A 11 -2.25 18.88 2.32
N GLN A 12 -3.33 19.08 3.07
CA GLN A 12 -3.56 18.34 4.31
C GLN A 12 -3.84 16.86 4.05
N GLU A 13 -4.56 16.53 2.98
CA GLU A 13 -4.79 15.14 2.60
C GLU A 13 -3.50 14.44 2.20
N GLU A 14 -2.63 15.10 1.43
CA GLU A 14 -1.34 14.53 1.04
C GLU A 14 -0.44 14.28 2.26
N LYS A 15 -0.40 15.23 3.20
CA LYS A 15 0.31 15.03 4.48
C LYS A 15 -0.23 13.83 5.26
N ARG A 16 -1.55 13.60 5.26
CA ARG A 16 -2.14 12.42 5.91
C ARG A 16 -1.73 11.12 5.22
N LYS A 17 -1.66 11.10 3.88
CA LYS A 17 -1.20 9.92 3.12
C LYS A 17 0.23 9.55 3.49
N ILE A 18 1.13 10.53 3.50
CA ILE A 18 2.54 10.33 3.89
C ILE A 18 2.64 9.71 5.30
N VAL A 19 1.91 10.25 6.28
CA VAL A 19 1.91 9.70 7.64
C VAL A 19 1.35 8.27 7.69
N CYS A 20 0.30 7.97 6.92
CA CYS A 20 -0.21 6.60 6.81
C CYS A 20 0.83 5.64 6.24
N ASP A 21 1.57 6.07 5.20
CA ASP A 21 2.61 5.26 4.58
C ASP A 21 3.76 4.98 5.56
N GLU A 22 4.17 5.95 6.37
CA GLU A 22 5.16 5.77 7.43
C GLU A 22 4.69 4.75 8.48
N ILE A 23 3.42 4.81 8.89
CA ILE A 23 2.85 3.86 9.86
C ILE A 23 2.83 2.44 9.28
N ILE A 24 2.43 2.29 8.02
CA ILE A 24 2.42 1.00 7.32
C ILE A 24 3.84 0.45 7.21
N HIS A 25 4.81 1.28 6.83
CA HIS A 25 6.22 0.87 6.75
C HIS A 25 6.75 0.42 8.11
N ARG A 26 6.42 1.14 9.19
CA ARG A 26 6.79 0.73 10.55
C ARG A 26 6.15 -0.60 10.93
N ALA A 27 4.88 -0.82 10.62
CA ALA A 27 4.21 -2.09 10.89
C ALA A 27 4.89 -3.26 10.16
N ALA A 28 5.29 -3.07 8.91
CA ALA A 28 6.06 -4.05 8.15
C ALA A 28 7.41 -4.37 8.85
N ASN A 29 8.14 -3.33 9.29
CA ASN A 29 9.41 -3.50 9.99
C ASN A 29 9.26 -4.21 11.33
N LEU A 30 8.18 -3.97 12.08
CA LEU A 30 7.89 -4.69 13.33
C LEU A 30 7.68 -6.19 13.07
N MET A 31 6.89 -6.53 12.04
CA MET A 31 6.61 -7.92 11.71
C MET A 31 7.87 -8.70 11.30
N VAL A 32 8.70 -8.10 10.43
CA VAL A 32 9.90 -8.79 9.91
C VAL A 32 11.08 -8.68 10.88
N GLY A 33 11.34 -7.49 11.41
CA GLY A 33 12.55 -7.21 12.17
C GLY A 33 12.48 -7.58 13.65
N GLU A 34 11.31 -7.57 14.27
CA GLU A 34 11.15 -7.87 15.70
C GLU A 34 10.48 -9.22 15.97
N VAL A 35 9.52 -9.61 15.12
CA VAL A 35 8.78 -10.88 15.26
C VAL A 35 9.34 -11.97 14.34
N GLU A 36 10.37 -11.67 13.55
CA GLU A 36 11.05 -12.60 12.64
C GLU A 36 10.09 -13.29 11.64
N ALA A 37 8.97 -12.64 11.30
CA ALA A 37 8.09 -13.14 10.25
C ALA A 37 8.77 -13.04 8.88
N SER A 38 8.53 -14.02 8.02
CA SER A 38 9.01 -13.92 6.64
C SER A 38 8.33 -12.74 5.91
N VAL A 39 9.01 -12.21 4.89
CA VAL A 39 8.46 -11.12 4.07
C VAL A 39 7.14 -11.56 3.40
N GLU A 40 7.06 -12.80 2.95
CA GLU A 40 5.84 -13.37 2.36
C GLU A 40 4.69 -13.39 3.36
N MET A 41 4.96 -13.78 4.61
CA MET A 41 3.96 -13.76 5.68
C MET A 41 3.50 -12.33 5.98
N MET A 42 4.43 -11.38 6.10
CA MET A 42 4.11 -9.98 6.32
C MET A 42 3.20 -9.43 5.20
N LEU A 43 3.55 -9.69 3.94
CA LEU A 43 2.76 -9.26 2.78
C LEU A 43 1.35 -9.87 2.84
N ASP A 44 1.24 -11.19 3.00
CA ASP A 44 -0.03 -11.89 3.07
C ASP A 44 -0.94 -11.35 4.18
N ARG A 45 -0.39 -11.12 5.39
CA ARG A 45 -1.15 -10.56 6.51
C ARG A 45 -1.61 -9.13 6.25
N MET A 46 -0.75 -8.26 5.70
CA MET A 46 -1.14 -6.89 5.37
C MET A 46 -2.21 -6.82 4.28
N PHE A 47 -2.03 -7.58 3.19
CA PHE A 47 -3.02 -7.64 2.11
C PHE A 47 -4.36 -8.18 2.60
N THR A 48 -4.33 -9.25 3.42
CA THR A 48 -5.54 -9.82 4.03
C THR A 48 -6.26 -8.79 4.91
N PHE A 49 -5.52 -8.06 5.76
CA PHE A 49 -6.10 -7.02 6.59
C PHE A 49 -6.74 -5.91 5.77
N ALA A 50 -6.02 -5.37 4.76
CA ALA A 50 -6.54 -4.31 3.90
C ALA A 50 -7.80 -4.76 3.12
N ALA A 51 -7.80 -6.00 2.61
CA ALA A 51 -8.95 -6.58 1.93
C ALA A 51 -10.15 -6.73 2.86
N ALA A 52 -9.94 -7.22 4.09
CA ALA A 52 -10.98 -7.37 5.10
C ALA A 52 -11.59 -6.01 5.49
N GLN A 53 -10.76 -4.98 5.70
CA GLN A 53 -11.23 -3.63 5.99
C GLN A 53 -12.06 -3.05 4.82
N SER A 54 -11.61 -3.25 3.58
CA SER A 54 -12.38 -2.84 2.41
C SER A 54 -13.72 -3.57 2.33
N TYR A 55 -13.74 -4.88 2.58
CA TYR A 55 -14.96 -5.69 2.56
C TYR A 55 -15.96 -5.23 3.62
N GLN A 56 -15.50 -5.00 4.85
CA GLN A 56 -16.36 -4.55 5.95
C GLN A 56 -17.00 -3.18 5.66
N ARG A 57 -16.26 -2.27 5.03
CA ARG A 57 -16.73 -0.90 4.75
C ARG A 57 -17.58 -0.77 3.50
N ASN A 58 -17.21 -1.49 2.43
CA ASN A 58 -17.76 -1.27 1.09
C ASN A 58 -18.57 -2.47 0.57
N GLY A 59 -18.48 -3.63 1.25
CA GLY A 59 -19.09 -4.87 0.81
C GLY A 59 -18.36 -5.55 -0.35
N LYS A 60 -18.73 -6.81 -0.60
CA LYS A 60 -18.08 -7.72 -1.55
C LYS A 60 -17.84 -7.10 -2.93
N THR A 61 -18.88 -6.57 -3.57
CA THR A 61 -18.83 -6.12 -4.97
C THR A 61 -17.86 -4.95 -5.15
N ALA A 62 -17.91 -3.97 -4.24
CA ALA A 62 -17.04 -2.81 -4.30
C ALA A 62 -15.58 -3.19 -4.01
N THR A 63 -15.33 -4.04 -3.02
CA THR A 63 -13.97 -4.54 -2.73
C THR A 63 -13.37 -5.27 -3.92
N VAL A 64 -14.12 -6.17 -4.57
CA VAL A 64 -13.64 -6.86 -5.78
C VAL A 64 -13.32 -5.88 -6.90
N LYS A 65 -14.14 -4.84 -7.08
CA LYS A 65 -13.87 -3.79 -8.07
C LYS A 65 -12.56 -3.06 -7.79
N ILE A 66 -12.33 -2.64 -6.53
CA ILE A 66 -11.10 -1.96 -6.09
C ILE A 66 -9.88 -2.84 -6.35
N MET A 67 -9.92 -4.11 -5.96
CA MET A 67 -8.78 -5.03 -6.16
C MET A 67 -8.46 -5.25 -7.64
N ARG A 68 -9.49 -5.35 -8.49
CA ARG A 68 -9.29 -5.43 -9.95
C ARG A 68 -8.69 -4.16 -10.53
N GLU A 69 -9.03 -3.00 -9.98
CA GLU A 69 -8.45 -1.73 -10.40
C GLU A 69 -6.99 -1.60 -10.00
N MET A 70 -6.65 -2.03 -8.78
CA MET A 70 -5.26 -2.14 -8.35
C MET A 70 -4.45 -3.04 -9.27
N ALA A 71 -4.98 -4.24 -9.61
CA ALA A 71 -4.32 -5.15 -10.55
C ALA A 71 -4.09 -4.48 -11.91
N ARG A 72 -5.11 -3.82 -12.48
CA ARG A 72 -4.98 -3.08 -13.75
C ARG A 72 -3.93 -1.96 -13.68
N ASN A 73 -3.86 -1.24 -12.56
CA ASN A 73 -2.86 -0.17 -12.42
C ASN A 73 -1.43 -0.72 -12.43
N ILE A 74 -1.22 -1.88 -11.79
CA ILE A 74 0.07 -2.57 -11.82
C ILE A 74 0.39 -3.04 -13.24
N GLU A 75 -0.56 -3.66 -13.93
CA GLU A 75 -0.41 -4.08 -15.34
C GLU A 75 -0.08 -2.89 -16.27
N ASN A 76 -0.58 -1.70 -15.94
CA ASN A 76 -0.30 -0.46 -16.67
C ASN A 76 1.00 0.24 -16.23
N GLY A 77 1.81 -0.40 -15.39
CA GLY A 77 3.15 0.06 -15.04
C GLY A 77 3.23 1.04 -13.87
N ALA A 78 2.20 1.11 -13.01
CA ALA A 78 2.20 2.01 -11.85
C ALA A 78 3.40 1.80 -10.91
N LEU A 79 4.03 0.62 -10.96
CA LEU A 79 5.16 0.26 -10.10
C LEU A 79 6.45 -0.04 -10.89
N ASP A 80 6.50 0.21 -12.20
CA ASP A 80 7.65 -0.16 -13.06
C ASP A 80 8.96 0.52 -12.67
N LEU A 81 8.86 1.68 -12.01
CA LEU A 81 10.00 2.44 -11.50
C LEU A 81 10.54 1.91 -10.17
N LEU A 82 9.80 1.03 -9.49
CA LEU A 82 10.29 0.35 -8.30
C LEU A 82 11.32 -0.69 -8.74
N LYS A 83 12.59 -0.36 -8.57
CA LYS A 83 13.68 -1.32 -8.77
C LYS A 83 13.51 -2.45 -7.75
N LEU A 84 13.32 -3.67 -8.24
CA LEU A 84 13.53 -4.86 -7.44
C LEU A 84 15.03 -4.92 -7.12
N ASN A 85 15.44 -4.40 -5.97
CA ASN A 85 16.78 -4.67 -5.49
C ASN A 85 16.82 -6.16 -5.12
N GLU A 86 17.53 -6.97 -5.91
CA GLU A 86 17.70 -8.43 -5.72
C GLU A 86 18.45 -8.82 -4.42
N GLY A 87 18.55 -7.92 -3.43
CA GLY A 87 19.39 -8.05 -2.24
C GLY A 87 18.68 -8.31 -0.92
N SER A 88 17.35 -8.24 -0.82
CA SER A 88 16.64 -8.38 0.47
C SER A 88 16.14 -9.79 0.79
N ALA A 89 16.39 -10.78 -0.08
CA ALA A 89 15.96 -12.18 0.11
C ALA A 89 17.11 -13.10 0.56
N LYS A 90 18.04 -12.61 1.38
CA LYS A 90 19.03 -13.43 2.07
C LYS A 90 19.22 -12.95 3.49
N HIS A 91 18.40 -13.45 4.40
CA HIS A 91 18.80 -13.80 5.77
C HIS A 91 17.93 -14.96 6.24
#